data_AF-A0A3T0T6I6-F1
#
_entry.id   AF-A0A3T0T6I6-F1
#
_cell.length_a   1.000
_cell.length_b   1.000
_cell.length_c   1.000
_cell.angle_alpha   90.00
_cell.angle_beta   90.00
_cell.angle_gamma   90.00
#
_symmetry.space_group_name_H-M   'P 1'
#
loop_
_entity.id
_entity.type
_entity.pdbx_description
1 polymer ?
#
loop_
_entity_poly.entity_id
_entity_poly.type
_entity_poly.pdbx_seq_one_letter_code
_entity_poly.pdbx_strand_id
1 'polypeptide(L)'
;MAAAPAAAAVDCAEIVVRLPSDVVDLAQRETDAQGTGAWGDPAQVLLRCGVADPGPSAECITERDVDWTIDDSDEAVVTATTYGRDPVVEVVLGAGLSGGREILAALAPAVSSVPATRRCS
;
A
#
# COMPACT_ATOMS: atom_id res chain seq x y z
N MET A 1 10.82 9.98 -3.62
CA MET A 1 9.43 9.44 -3.72
C MET A 1 8.59 10.45 -4.48
N ALA A 2 7.50 10.03 -5.14
CA ALA A 2 6.60 10.93 -5.86
C ALA A 2 5.14 10.65 -5.52
N ALA A 3 4.31 11.71 -5.53
CA ALA A 3 2.88 11.61 -5.35
C ALA A 3 2.23 10.77 -6.47
N ALA A 4 1.12 10.12 -6.18
CA ALA A 4 0.29 9.47 -7.19
C ALA A 4 -0.66 10.48 -7.88
N PRO A 5 -1.22 10.17 -9.06
CA PRO A 5 -2.08 11.10 -9.80
C PRO A 5 -3.28 11.65 -9.01
N ALA A 6 -3.90 10.82 -8.15
CA ALA A 6 -5.03 11.19 -7.32
C ALA A 6 -4.68 11.35 -5.83
N ALA A 7 -3.41 11.61 -5.50
CA ALA A 7 -2.93 11.68 -4.11
C ALA A 7 -3.60 12.76 -3.24
N ALA A 8 -4.23 13.76 -3.85
CA ALA A 8 -4.96 14.82 -3.16
C ALA A 8 -6.42 14.46 -2.83
N ALA A 9 -6.87 13.23 -3.12
CA ALA A 9 -8.19 12.75 -2.71
C ALA A 9 -8.35 12.80 -1.18
N VAL A 10 -9.53 13.19 -0.71
CA VAL A 10 -9.82 13.30 0.74
C VAL A 10 -9.56 11.97 1.46
N ASP A 11 -9.94 10.87 0.83
CA ASP A 11 -9.73 9.52 1.35
C ASP A 11 -8.24 9.15 1.47
N CYS A 12 -7.36 9.69 0.61
CA CYS A 12 -5.92 9.51 0.77
C CYS A 12 -5.38 10.24 2.00
N ALA A 13 -5.94 11.40 2.36
CA ALA A 13 -5.60 12.07 3.60
C ALA A 13 -6.03 11.23 4.82
N GLU A 14 -7.25 10.65 4.78
CA GLU A 14 -7.74 9.75 5.83
C GLU A 14 -6.86 8.50 6.01
N ILE A 15 -6.33 7.95 4.92
CA ILE A 15 -5.36 6.85 4.98
C ILE A 15 -4.06 7.33 5.64
N VAL A 16 -3.47 8.43 5.16
CA VAL A 16 -2.14 8.90 5.62
C VAL A 16 -2.13 9.24 7.10
N VAL A 17 -3.19 9.90 7.62
CA VAL A 17 -3.26 10.25 9.05
C VAL A 17 -3.42 9.04 9.99
N ARG A 18 -3.76 7.87 9.44
CA ARG A 18 -3.92 6.60 10.16
C ARG A 18 -2.73 5.66 9.97
N LEU A 19 -1.73 6.04 9.19
CA LEU A 19 -0.56 5.21 8.97
C LEU A 19 0.18 4.95 10.28
N PRO A 20 0.63 3.70 10.52
CA PRO A 20 1.33 3.36 11.74
C PRO A 20 2.76 3.94 11.74
N SER A 21 3.27 4.25 12.93
CA SER A 21 4.65 4.72 13.12
C SER A 21 5.71 3.62 12.92
N ASP A 22 5.28 2.36 12.85
CA ASP A 22 6.12 1.18 12.63
C ASP A 22 5.34 0.14 11.80
N VAL A 23 6.04 -0.58 10.94
CA VAL A 23 5.50 -1.71 10.20
C VAL A 23 6.50 -2.86 10.25
N VAL A 24 6.21 -3.89 11.05
CA VAL A 24 7.05 -5.10 11.17
C VAL A 24 8.51 -4.74 11.46
N ASP A 25 8.73 -4.01 12.57
CA ASP A 25 10.04 -3.54 13.03
C ASP A 25 10.75 -2.53 12.09
N LEU A 26 10.03 -2.03 11.07
CA LEU A 26 10.48 -0.94 10.22
C LEU A 26 9.85 0.37 10.70
N ALA A 27 10.68 1.26 11.27
CA ALA A 27 10.25 2.59 11.68
C ALA A 27 9.82 3.44 10.49
N GLN A 28 8.77 4.25 10.69
CA GLN A 28 8.28 5.20 9.70
C GLN A 28 9.33 6.28 9.40
N ARG A 29 9.40 6.69 8.14
CA ARG A 29 10.21 7.79 7.63
C ARG A 29 9.32 8.94 7.21
N GLU A 30 9.85 10.16 7.33
CA GLU A 30 9.20 11.32 6.74
C GLU A 30 9.23 11.26 5.21
N THR A 31 8.12 11.65 4.61
CA THR A 31 7.95 11.85 3.17
C THR A 31 7.44 13.26 2.92
N ASP A 32 7.80 13.83 1.77
CA ASP A 32 7.41 15.19 1.35
C ASP A 32 6.29 15.20 0.29
N ALA A 33 5.95 14.03 -0.25
CA ALA A 33 4.89 13.84 -1.24
C ALA A 33 3.54 13.55 -0.58
N GLN A 34 2.48 14.18 -1.09
CA GLN A 34 1.11 13.92 -0.64
C GLN A 34 0.69 12.46 -0.87
N GLY A 35 -0.15 11.93 0.03
CA GLY A 35 -0.71 10.59 -0.11
C GLY A 35 0.34 9.47 0.01
N THR A 36 1.45 9.71 0.70
CA THR A 36 2.55 8.73 0.78
C THR A 36 2.94 8.35 2.21
N GLY A 37 3.57 7.19 2.34
CA GLY A 37 4.25 6.73 3.55
C GLY A 37 5.49 5.93 3.20
N ALA A 38 6.46 5.86 4.11
CA ALA A 38 7.67 5.06 3.93
C ALA A 38 8.16 4.50 5.27
N TRP A 39 8.77 3.31 5.26
CA TRP A 39 9.33 2.66 6.46
C TRP A 39 10.69 2.01 6.17
N GLY A 40 11.56 1.96 7.18
CA GLY A 40 12.91 1.35 7.15
C GLY A 40 14.07 2.35 6.98
N ASP A 41 15.31 1.89 7.06
CA ASP A 41 16.51 2.67 6.72
C ASP A 41 17.62 1.80 6.08
N PRO A 42 17.82 1.84 4.74
CA PRO A 42 17.07 2.63 3.74
C PRO A 42 15.60 2.20 3.65
N ALA A 43 14.76 3.00 2.99
CA ALA A 43 13.33 2.69 2.88
C ALA A 43 13.11 1.34 2.16
N GLN A 44 12.37 0.44 2.80
CA GLN A 44 12.07 -0.90 2.27
C GLN A 44 10.58 -1.11 1.99
N VAL A 45 9.71 -0.28 2.59
CA VAL A 45 8.27 -0.28 2.35
C VAL A 45 7.88 1.13 1.94
N LEU A 46 7.26 1.27 0.78
CA LEU A 46 6.76 2.53 0.26
C LEU A 46 5.26 2.41 0.04
N LEU A 47 4.47 3.40 0.46
CA LEU A 47 3.03 3.47 0.22
C LEU A 47 2.71 4.71 -0.61
N ARG A 48 1.83 4.56 -1.61
CA ARG A 48 1.29 5.64 -2.43
C ARG A 48 -0.21 5.45 -2.61
N CYS A 49 -1.00 6.43 -2.20
CA CYS A 49 -2.45 6.45 -2.39
C CYS A 49 -2.85 7.29 -3.60
N GLY A 50 -3.85 6.84 -4.35
CA GLY A 50 -4.36 7.50 -5.55
C GLY A 50 -3.61 7.13 -6.82
N VAL A 51 -3.06 5.92 -6.89
CA VAL A 51 -2.51 5.36 -8.14
C VAL A 51 -3.63 4.96 -9.09
N ALA A 52 -3.31 4.69 -10.36
CA ALA A 52 -4.29 4.13 -11.29
C ALA A 52 -4.58 2.65 -10.94
N ASP A 53 -5.83 2.20 -11.09
CA ASP A 53 -6.18 0.77 -11.00
C ASP A 53 -5.42 0.01 -12.12
N PRO A 54 -4.53 -0.94 -11.79
CA PRO A 54 -3.76 -1.68 -12.78
C PRO A 54 -4.64 -2.61 -13.64
N GLY A 55 -5.90 -2.83 -13.25
CA GLY A 55 -6.82 -3.73 -13.94
C GLY A 55 -6.64 -5.20 -13.51
N PRO A 56 -7.47 -6.10 -14.06
CA PRO A 56 -7.50 -7.50 -13.65
C PRO A 56 -6.36 -8.28 -14.31
N SER A 57 -5.25 -8.52 -13.60
CA SER A 57 -4.17 -9.36 -14.15
C SER A 57 -3.21 -9.96 -13.11
N ALA A 58 -3.56 -9.97 -11.83
CA ALA A 58 -2.61 -10.33 -10.78
C ALA A 58 -3.17 -11.35 -9.79
N GLU A 59 -2.26 -12.03 -9.08
CA GLU A 59 -2.60 -12.84 -7.93
C GLU A 59 -3.31 -11.96 -6.89
N CYS A 60 -4.47 -12.41 -6.40
CA CYS A 60 -5.29 -11.66 -5.45
C CYS A 60 -5.18 -12.31 -4.07
N ILE A 61 -4.72 -11.56 -3.08
CA ILE A 61 -4.66 -12.01 -1.68
C ILE A 61 -5.47 -11.08 -0.78
N THR A 62 -5.96 -11.59 0.34
CA THR A 62 -6.72 -10.81 1.32
C THR A 62 -5.95 -10.76 2.64
N GLU A 63 -5.70 -9.54 3.14
CA GLU A 63 -5.08 -9.29 4.44
C GLU A 63 -5.96 -8.35 5.26
N ARG A 64 -6.48 -8.83 6.40
CA ARG A 64 -7.41 -8.11 7.29
C ARG A 64 -8.51 -7.34 6.55
N ASP A 65 -9.30 -8.07 5.74
CA ASP A 65 -10.39 -7.52 4.93
C ASP A 65 -9.96 -6.50 3.86
N VAL A 66 -8.67 -6.34 3.57
CA VAL A 66 -8.18 -5.58 2.41
C VAL A 66 -7.69 -6.56 1.37
N ASP A 67 -8.26 -6.47 0.17
CA ASP A 67 -7.86 -7.27 -0.98
C ASP A 67 -6.73 -6.57 -1.72
N TRP A 68 -5.71 -7.33 -2.13
CA TRP A 68 -4.51 -6.84 -2.78
C TRP A 68 -4.21 -7.66 -4.02
N THR A 69 -3.92 -7.01 -5.13
CA THR A 69 -3.26 -7.61 -6.29
C THR A 69 -1.75 -7.56 -6.10
N ILE A 70 -1.06 -8.67 -6.37
CA ILE A 70 0.40 -8.78 -6.24
C ILE A 70 1.05 -8.83 -7.63
N ASP A 71 2.02 -7.95 -7.85
CA ASP A 71 2.95 -7.98 -8.98
C ASP A 71 4.37 -8.19 -8.44
N ASP A 72 4.95 -9.34 -8.77
CA ASP A 72 6.32 -9.75 -8.44
C ASP A 72 7.17 -9.93 -9.72
N SER A 73 6.78 -9.24 -10.80
CA SER A 73 7.45 -9.34 -12.10
C SER A 73 8.82 -8.66 -12.14
N ASP A 74 9.08 -7.74 -11.20
CA ASP A 74 10.37 -7.08 -10.97
C ASP A 74 11.15 -7.82 -9.88
N GLU A 75 12.36 -8.31 -10.19
CA GLU A 75 13.20 -9.02 -9.21
C GLU A 75 13.67 -8.13 -8.03
N ALA A 76 13.61 -6.81 -8.19
CA ALA A 76 14.03 -5.85 -7.17
C ALA A 76 12.93 -5.47 -6.17
N VAL A 77 11.65 -5.68 -6.52
CA VAL A 77 10.52 -5.24 -5.69
C VAL A 77 9.28 -6.12 -5.88
N VAL A 78 8.45 -6.21 -4.84
CA VAL A 78 7.08 -6.72 -4.94
C VAL A 78 6.12 -5.56 -4.78
N THR A 79 5.19 -5.41 -5.71
CA THR A 79 4.17 -4.36 -5.68
C THR A 79 2.81 -4.95 -5.33
N ALA A 80 2.26 -4.54 -4.19
CA ALA A 80 0.90 -4.87 -3.77
C ALA A 80 -0.01 -3.68 -4.01
N THR A 81 -1.12 -3.87 -4.70
CA THR A 81 -2.08 -2.79 -5.02
C THR A 81 -3.48 -3.15 -4.52
N THR A 82 -4.19 -2.25 -3.85
CA THR A 82 -5.52 -2.58 -3.32
C THR A 82 -6.50 -2.89 -4.43
N TYR A 83 -7.22 -3.99 -4.29
CA TYR A 83 -8.30 -4.36 -5.20
C TYR A 83 -9.65 -3.89 -4.65
N GLY A 84 -10.49 -3.35 -5.53
CA GLY A 84 -11.87 -3.02 -5.20
C GLY A 84 -12.04 -1.83 -4.26
N ARG A 85 -11.05 -0.93 -4.12
CA ARG A 85 -11.16 0.33 -3.38
C ARG A 85 -10.77 1.50 -4.29
N ASP A 86 -11.42 2.64 -4.08
CA ASP A 86 -11.12 3.89 -4.78
C ASP A 86 -11.11 5.02 -3.73
N PRO A 87 -9.97 5.71 -3.50
CA PRO A 87 -8.71 5.64 -4.25
C PRO A 87 -7.93 4.33 -4.06
N VAL A 88 -7.14 3.96 -5.07
CA VAL A 88 -6.27 2.79 -5.07
C VAL A 88 -4.98 3.09 -4.30
N VAL A 89 -4.56 2.17 -3.43
CA VAL A 89 -3.29 2.24 -2.69
C VAL A 89 -2.31 1.23 -3.25
N GLU A 90 -1.10 1.68 -3.55
CA GLU A 90 0.06 0.89 -3.92
C GLU A 90 1.02 0.79 -2.73
N VAL A 91 1.53 -0.40 -2.47
CA VAL A 91 2.59 -0.69 -1.51
C VAL A 91 3.72 -1.40 -2.25
N VAL A 92 4.90 -0.77 -2.30
CA VAL A 92 6.11 -1.35 -2.89
C VAL A 92 7.00 -1.87 -1.77
N LEU A 93 7.36 -3.15 -1.85
CA LEU A 93 8.20 -3.87 -0.91
C LEU A 93 9.55 -4.17 -1.57
N GLY A 94 10.66 -3.85 -0.91
CA GLY A 94 12.00 -4.15 -1.41
C GLY A 94 12.30 -5.65 -1.49
N ALA A 95 13.16 -6.04 -2.44
CA ALA A 95 13.63 -7.42 -2.57
C ALA A 95 14.26 -7.96 -1.29
N GLY A 96 13.96 -9.23 -0.97
CA GLY A 96 14.49 -9.92 0.21
C GLY A 96 13.78 -9.57 1.53
N LEU A 97 12.79 -8.67 1.50
CA LEU A 97 11.96 -8.35 2.66
C LEU A 97 11.04 -9.53 2.99
N SER A 98 11.27 -10.16 4.14
CA SER A 98 10.38 -11.17 4.68
C SER A 98 9.14 -10.52 5.32
N GLY A 99 8.01 -11.19 5.27
CA GLY A 99 6.81 -10.74 5.99
C GLY A 99 5.92 -9.78 5.22
N GLY A 100 5.92 -9.86 3.88
CA GLY A 100 5.10 -8.99 3.03
C GLY A 100 3.61 -9.00 3.39
N ARG A 101 3.06 -10.16 3.77
CA ARG A 101 1.66 -10.27 4.22
C ARG A 101 1.43 -9.58 5.55
N GLU A 102 2.34 -9.74 6.50
CA GLU A 102 2.32 -9.10 7.81
C GLU A 102 2.41 -7.57 7.68
N ILE A 103 3.22 -7.08 6.74
CA ILE A 103 3.30 -5.66 6.37
C ILE A 103 1.95 -5.16 5.84
N LEU A 104 1.36 -5.86 4.87
CA LEU A 104 0.04 -5.50 4.32
C LEU A 104 -1.05 -5.55 5.41
N ALA A 105 -0.99 -6.54 6.30
CA ALA A 105 -1.89 -6.66 7.44
C ALA A 105 -1.69 -5.52 8.46
N ALA A 106 -0.46 -5.00 8.65
CA ALA A 106 -0.21 -3.85 9.52
C ALA A 106 -0.74 -2.54 8.92
N LEU A 107 -0.74 -2.41 7.59
CA LEU A 107 -1.27 -1.25 6.87
C LEU A 107 -2.79 -1.29 6.66
N ALA A 108 -3.39 -2.49 6.68
CA ALA A 108 -4.81 -2.71 6.42
C ALA A 108 -5.78 -1.86 7.27
N PRO A 109 -5.53 -1.56 8.56
CA PRO A 109 -6.41 -0.68 9.34
C PRO A 109 -6.52 0.74 8.78
N ALA A 110 -5.42 1.30 8.24
CA ALA A 110 -5.42 2.62 7.61
C ALA A 110 -6.18 2.58 6.27
N VAL A 111 -5.88 1.58 5.44
CA VAL A 111 -6.50 1.37 4.12
C VAL A 111 -8.00 1.07 4.22
N SER A 112 -8.43 0.39 5.29
CA SER A 112 -9.83 0.04 5.51
C SER A 112 -10.75 1.23 5.80
N SER A 113 -10.19 2.43 5.98
CA SER A 113 -10.97 3.68 6.03
C SER A 113 -11.77 3.93 4.74
N VAL A 114 -11.29 3.45 3.60
CA VAL A 114 -11.94 3.56 2.29
C VAL A 114 -12.71 2.29 1.99
N PRO A 115 -14.05 2.24 1.93
CA PRO A 115 -14.82 0.99 1.81
C PRO A 115 -14.49 0.12 0.57
N ALA A 116 -14.62 -1.19 0.71
CA ALA A 116 -14.49 -2.13 -0.41
C ALA A 116 -15.76 -2.16 -1.28
N THR A 117 -15.57 -2.09 -2.59
CA THR A 117 -16.60 -2.18 -3.64
C THR A 117 -16.56 -3.51 -4.38
N ARG A 118 -15.41 -4.21 -4.38
CA ARG A 118 -15.17 -5.54 -4.95
C ARG A 118 -14.25 -6.33 -4.02
N ARG A 119 -14.24 -7.67 -4.18
CA ARG A 119 -13.48 -8.63 -3.36
C ARG A 119 -12.75 -9.63 -4.27
N CYS A 120 -11.63 -10.20 -3.80
CA CYS A 120 -11.04 -11.37 -4.46
C CYS A 120 -12.10 -12.50 -4.54
N SER A 121 -12.10 -13.28 -5.64
CA SER A 121 -13.05 -14.38 -5.88
C SER A 121 -12.35 -15.63 -6.39
#